data_AF-A0A427RKU7-F1
#
_entry.id   AF-A0A427RKU7-F1
#
_cell.length_a   1.000
_cell.length_b   1.000
_cell.length_c   1.000
_cell.angle_alpha   90.00
_cell.angle_beta   90.00
_cell.angle_gamma   90.00
#
_symmetry.space_group_name_H-M   'P 1'
#
loop_
_entity.id
_entity.type
_entity.pdbx_description
1 polymer ?
#
loop_
_entity_poly.entity_id
_entity_poly.type
_entity_poly.pdbx_seq_one_letter_code
_entity_poly.pdbx_strand_id
1 'polypeptide(L)'
;MNFKHVLATGLITATLFSATNAYAQTEHFIDVPTNHWSKDSIDHLTEQKIISGYGNGKFGFGDNVTRGQVAAIISRYLKLENTGSTNKHFSDIHGHMFENNIKAVAQKGLMTGDNSTDKFRPDDTLTRYEMAVILQKAFHLPVKTNDLFYDVPNNHWATNSVRSLYSNGITKGIGDYKYGGEMNVTREQFATFMYKAINVSPYFIPDSIPAKDEDKYKEIENILIDSGFFKRSSEYIYNKNGKDGYDNMMYFNFSSSDDSAYRMYITSDDPVLNEPVKKILNTLLPTKSDYLYNIIKNPTASSRTIELDGRKVEIKRGSSLSVSLGKRKY
;
A
#
# COMPACT_ATOMS: atom_id res chain seq x y z
N MET A 1 -2.69 83.40 35.42
CA MET A 1 -2.16 82.04 35.69
C MET A 1 -3.34 81.10 35.84
N ASN A 2 -3.42 80.09 34.95
CA ASN A 2 -4.02 78.76 35.09
C ASN A 2 -5.55 78.50 35.33
N PHE A 3 -6.12 77.85 34.29
CA PHE A 3 -7.08 76.72 34.20
C PHE A 3 -8.41 76.82 34.98
N LYS A 4 -9.57 77.07 34.32
CA LYS A 4 -10.51 76.12 33.65
C LYS A 4 -10.71 74.80 34.42
N HIS A 5 -11.96 74.35 34.59
CA HIS A 5 -12.50 73.06 34.12
C HIS A 5 -14.04 73.08 34.26
N VAL A 6 -14.73 72.68 33.18
CA VAL A 6 -16.18 72.55 33.02
C VAL A 6 -16.53 71.07 33.08
N LEU A 7 -17.55 70.68 33.86
CA LEU A 7 -18.13 69.34 33.85
C LEU A 7 -19.22 69.28 32.78
N ALA A 8 -19.03 68.44 31.77
CA ALA A 8 -20.05 68.06 30.81
C ALA A 8 -20.30 66.56 30.92
N THR A 9 -21.49 66.20 31.39
CA THR A 9 -22.03 64.83 31.41
C THR A 9 -22.43 64.42 30.00
N GLY A 10 -21.69 63.49 29.39
CA GLY A 10 -22.06 62.82 28.15
C GLY A 10 -22.70 61.45 28.44
N LEU A 11 -23.93 61.24 27.97
CA LEU A 11 -24.56 59.92 27.87
C LEU A 11 -23.78 59.05 26.88
N ILE A 12 -23.35 57.86 27.29
CA ILE A 12 -22.85 56.82 26.40
C ILE A 12 -24.04 55.90 26.07
N THR A 13 -24.56 55.99 24.86
CA THR A 13 -25.42 54.95 24.29
C THR A 13 -24.54 53.75 23.92
N ALA A 14 -24.61 52.69 24.71
CA ALA A 14 -23.99 51.41 24.39
C ALA A 14 -24.78 50.73 23.26
N THR A 15 -24.20 50.67 22.06
CA THR A 15 -24.66 49.76 21.01
C THR A 15 -24.23 48.34 21.35
N LEU A 16 -25.20 47.49 21.66
CA LEU A 16 -25.02 46.04 21.76
C LEU A 16 -24.66 45.51 20.37
N PHE A 17 -23.37 45.27 20.13
CA PHE A 17 -22.95 44.38 19.06
C PHE A 17 -23.35 42.96 19.46
N SER A 18 -24.40 42.42 18.85
CA SER A 18 -24.66 40.99 18.89
C SER A 18 -23.47 40.29 18.23
N ALA A 19 -22.62 39.65 19.03
CA ALA A 19 -21.66 38.68 18.54
C ALA A 19 -22.46 37.51 17.97
N THR A 20 -22.66 37.49 16.65
CA THR A 20 -23.07 36.26 15.98
C THR A 20 -21.90 35.31 16.09
N ASN A 21 -22.05 34.29 16.94
CA ASN A 21 -21.22 33.10 16.85
C ASN A 21 -21.46 32.50 15.47
N ALA A 22 -20.58 32.83 14.52
CA ALA A 22 -20.46 32.06 13.29
C ALA A 22 -19.92 30.69 13.69
N TYR A 23 -20.83 29.79 14.08
CA TYR A 23 -20.53 28.36 14.02
C TYR A 23 -20.13 28.09 12.58
N ALA A 24 -18.87 27.68 12.37
CA ALA A 24 -18.41 27.28 11.06
C ALA A 24 -19.32 26.12 10.63
N GLN A 25 -20.28 26.42 9.74
CA GLN A 25 -21.13 25.40 9.17
C GLN A 25 -20.20 24.56 8.30
N THR A 26 -19.92 23.33 8.73
CA THR A 26 -19.21 22.35 7.90
C THR A 26 -19.92 22.34 6.54
N GLU A 27 -19.21 22.73 5.48
CA GLU A 27 -19.76 22.67 4.12
C GLU A 27 -20.04 21.20 3.81
N HIS A 28 -21.30 20.79 4.00
CA HIS A 28 -21.73 19.45 3.64
C HIS A 28 -21.95 19.39 2.14
N PHE A 29 -21.11 18.61 1.47
CA PHE A 29 -21.25 18.37 0.05
C PHE A 29 -22.41 17.39 -0.23
N ILE A 30 -23.29 17.77 -1.15
CA ILE A 30 -24.52 17.02 -1.47
C ILE A 30 -24.25 15.68 -2.15
N ASP A 31 -23.07 15.52 -2.74
CA ASP A 31 -22.63 14.35 -3.49
C ASP A 31 -21.74 13.40 -2.67
N VAL A 32 -21.46 13.71 -1.40
CA VAL A 32 -20.69 12.85 -0.49
C VAL A 32 -21.65 12.04 0.39
N PRO A 33 -21.72 10.70 0.27
CA PRO A 33 -22.62 9.90 1.09
C PRO A 33 -22.26 9.99 2.58
N THR A 34 -23.28 10.11 3.44
CA THR A 34 -23.12 10.36 4.89
C THR A 34 -22.36 9.26 5.63
N ASN A 35 -22.42 8.01 5.17
CA ASN A 35 -21.76 6.86 5.79
C ASN A 35 -20.54 6.38 4.99
N HIS A 36 -20.01 7.20 4.09
CA HIS A 36 -18.85 6.82 3.27
C HIS A 36 -17.54 6.96 4.05
N TRP A 37 -16.61 6.02 3.87
CA TRP A 37 -15.31 5.96 4.58
C TRP A 37 -14.43 7.21 4.38
N SER A 38 -14.65 7.97 3.32
CA SER A 38 -13.90 9.18 3.00
C SER A 38 -14.47 10.45 3.64
N LYS A 39 -15.69 10.38 4.20
CA LYS A 39 -16.43 11.58 4.62
C LYS A 39 -15.65 12.40 5.64
N ASP A 40 -15.18 11.78 6.71
CA ASP A 40 -14.45 12.49 7.77
C ASP A 40 -13.16 13.13 7.24
N SER A 41 -12.49 12.47 6.29
CA SER A 41 -11.30 13.02 5.64
C SER A 41 -11.63 14.24 4.79
N ILE A 42 -12.74 14.20 4.06
CA ILE A 42 -13.22 15.33 3.23
C ILE A 42 -13.60 16.51 4.13
N ASP A 43 -14.46 16.27 5.13
CA ASP A 43 -14.94 17.31 6.05
C ASP A 43 -13.76 17.99 6.75
N HIS A 44 -12.82 17.22 7.31
CA HIS A 44 -11.66 17.77 8.00
C HIS A 44 -10.79 18.64 7.08
N LEU A 45 -10.49 18.16 5.86
CA LEU A 45 -9.67 18.92 4.93
C LEU A 45 -10.39 20.17 4.40
N THR A 46 -11.72 20.15 4.30
CA THR A 46 -12.52 21.31 3.89
C THR A 46 -12.62 22.35 5.01
N GLU A 47 -12.81 21.93 6.25
CA GLU A 47 -12.80 22.82 7.43
C GLU A 47 -11.46 23.53 7.60
N GLN A 48 -10.36 22.81 7.36
CA GLN A 48 -9.00 23.39 7.33
C GLN A 48 -8.71 24.21 6.06
N LYS A 49 -9.70 24.33 5.16
CA LYS A 49 -9.59 24.99 3.86
C LYS A 49 -8.45 24.46 3.01
N ILE A 50 -8.06 23.19 3.16
CA ILE A 50 -7.01 22.55 2.37
C ILE A 50 -7.56 22.10 1.02
N ILE A 51 -8.76 21.51 1.01
CA ILE A 51 -9.47 21.08 -0.19
C ILE A 51 -10.81 21.82 -0.30
N SER A 52 -11.24 22.06 -1.54
CA SER A 52 -12.51 22.69 -1.85
C SER A 52 -13.24 21.83 -2.89
N GLY A 53 -14.58 21.88 -2.83
CA GLY A 53 -15.43 21.32 -3.88
C GLY A 53 -15.38 22.14 -5.17
N TYR A 54 -16.19 21.73 -6.15
CA TYR A 54 -16.33 22.45 -7.42
C TYR A 54 -17.23 23.69 -7.32
N GLY A 55 -17.83 23.95 -6.16
CA GLY A 55 -18.92 24.90 -5.97
C GLY A 55 -20.28 24.22 -6.11
N ASN A 56 -21.36 24.99 -5.98
CA ASN A 56 -22.75 24.50 -6.05
C ASN A 56 -23.07 23.35 -5.07
N GLY A 57 -22.37 23.32 -3.92
CA GLY A 57 -22.51 22.27 -2.93
C GLY A 57 -21.92 20.91 -3.32
N LYS A 58 -21.15 20.80 -4.41
CA LYS A 58 -20.53 19.53 -4.84
C LYS A 58 -19.05 19.43 -4.51
N PHE A 59 -18.62 18.29 -3.99
CA PHE A 59 -17.22 17.94 -3.79
C PHE A 59 -16.54 17.51 -5.09
N GLY A 60 -17.28 16.86 -6.00
CA GLY A 60 -16.74 16.07 -7.11
C GLY A 60 -16.44 14.63 -6.66
N PHE A 61 -17.34 14.04 -5.87
CA PHE A 61 -17.18 12.69 -5.34
C PHE A 61 -17.19 11.64 -6.47
N GLY A 62 -16.21 10.74 -6.50
CA GLY A 62 -16.05 9.71 -7.53
C GLY A 62 -15.30 10.19 -8.78
N ASP A 63 -15.09 11.49 -8.95
CA ASP A 63 -14.29 12.02 -10.06
C ASP A 63 -12.81 11.75 -9.84
N ASN A 64 -12.06 11.50 -10.91
CA ASN A 64 -10.60 11.43 -10.85
C ASN A 64 -10.01 12.81 -10.56
N VAL A 65 -9.04 12.87 -9.64
CA VAL A 65 -8.34 14.12 -9.33
C VAL A 65 -7.32 14.44 -10.42
N THR A 66 -7.29 15.69 -10.87
CA THR A 66 -6.28 16.13 -11.85
C THR A 66 -4.98 16.56 -11.18
N ARG A 67 -3.89 16.53 -11.95
CA ARG A 67 -2.57 16.96 -11.47
C ARG A 67 -2.56 18.43 -11.05
N GLY A 68 -3.26 19.30 -11.77
CA GLY A 68 -3.41 20.71 -11.42
C GLY A 68 -4.17 20.91 -10.11
N GLN A 69 -5.24 20.14 -9.88
CA GLN A 69 -5.98 20.17 -8.60
C GLN A 69 -5.08 19.74 -7.44
N VAL A 70 -4.28 18.68 -7.62
CA VAL A 70 -3.31 18.22 -6.62
C VAL A 70 -2.24 19.26 -6.34
N ALA A 71 -1.72 19.93 -7.37
CA ALA A 71 -0.79 21.05 -7.18
C ALA A 71 -1.39 22.17 -6.32
N ALA A 72 -2.66 22.52 -6.54
CA ALA A 72 -3.36 23.50 -5.73
C ALA A 72 -3.56 23.06 -4.27
N ILE A 73 -3.96 21.81 -4.04
CA ILE A 73 -4.15 21.26 -2.68
C ILE A 73 -2.83 21.24 -1.91
N ILE A 74 -1.75 20.71 -2.52
CA ILE A 74 -0.43 20.63 -1.89
C ILE A 74 0.14 22.02 -1.62
N SER A 75 0.02 22.96 -2.58
CA SER A 75 0.45 24.35 -2.37
C SER A 75 -0.28 24.99 -1.20
N ARG A 76 -1.59 24.77 -1.09
CA ARG A 76 -2.41 25.36 -0.02
C ARG A 76 -2.05 24.80 1.35
N TYR A 77 -1.89 23.48 1.46
CA TYR A 77 -1.47 22.84 2.70
C TYR A 77 -0.10 23.34 3.17
N LEU A 78 0.88 23.36 2.28
CA LEU A 78 2.26 23.78 2.58
C LEU A 78 2.45 25.30 2.55
N LYS A 79 1.40 26.08 2.27
CA LYS A 79 1.43 27.55 2.11
C LYS A 79 2.53 28.00 1.14
N LEU A 80 2.62 27.33 0.00
CA LEU A 80 3.61 27.63 -1.04
C LEU A 80 3.16 28.79 -1.91
N GLU A 81 4.11 29.66 -2.22
CA GLU A 81 3.93 30.76 -3.17
C GLU A 81 4.88 30.59 -4.35
N ASN A 82 4.45 31.05 -5.52
CA ASN A 82 5.31 31.11 -6.70
C ASN A 82 6.24 32.32 -6.57
N THR A 83 7.53 32.07 -6.35
CA THR A 83 8.54 33.14 -6.19
C THR A 83 9.21 33.54 -7.51
N GLY A 84 8.78 32.98 -8.65
CA GLY A 84 9.43 33.14 -9.94
C GLY A 84 10.81 32.47 -10.09
N SER A 85 11.29 31.73 -9.09
CA SER A 85 12.67 31.23 -9.02
C SER A 85 12.91 29.84 -9.64
N THR A 86 12.00 29.33 -10.48
CA THR A 86 12.19 28.04 -11.15
C THR A 86 12.71 28.23 -12.57
N ASN A 87 13.79 27.52 -12.91
CA ASN A 87 14.29 27.43 -14.29
C ASN A 87 13.44 26.48 -15.15
N LYS A 88 12.51 25.74 -14.54
CA LYS A 88 11.63 24.83 -15.26
C LYS A 88 10.41 25.57 -15.81
N HIS A 89 10.27 25.50 -17.12
CA HIS A 89 9.14 26.05 -17.86
C HIS A 89 8.21 24.91 -18.29
N PHE A 90 6.90 25.16 -18.25
CA PHE A 90 5.90 24.23 -18.77
C PHE A 90 5.11 24.93 -19.88
N SER A 91 5.05 24.32 -21.05
CA SER A 91 4.43 24.88 -22.24
C SER A 91 2.90 24.91 -22.18
N ASP A 92 2.29 24.12 -21.30
CA ASP A 92 0.86 23.83 -21.24
C ASP A 92 0.13 24.43 -20.03
N ILE A 93 0.75 25.37 -19.31
CA ILE A 93 0.15 25.97 -18.10
C ILE A 93 -0.19 27.46 -18.24
N HIS A 94 0.19 28.11 -19.33
CA HIS A 94 -0.05 29.54 -19.49
C HIS A 94 -1.55 29.85 -19.54
N GLY A 95 -2.03 30.71 -18.63
CA GLY A 95 -3.45 31.05 -18.51
C GLY A 95 -4.29 29.97 -17.80
N HIS A 96 -3.67 28.88 -17.35
CA HIS A 96 -4.36 27.82 -16.61
C HIS A 96 -4.66 28.28 -15.18
N MET A 97 -5.84 27.94 -14.65
CA MET A 97 -6.27 28.42 -13.31
C MET A 97 -5.35 27.98 -12.16
N PHE A 98 -4.59 26.89 -12.34
CA PHE A 98 -3.62 26.36 -11.38
C PHE A 98 -2.17 26.75 -11.69
N GLU A 99 -1.92 27.65 -12.66
CA GLU A 99 -0.57 28.00 -13.12
C GLU A 99 0.38 28.37 -11.96
N ASN A 100 -0.06 29.23 -11.05
CA ASN A 100 0.76 29.65 -9.91
C ASN A 100 1.01 28.50 -8.92
N ASN A 101 0.03 27.66 -8.67
CA ASN A 101 0.20 26.49 -7.80
C ASN A 101 1.20 25.50 -8.41
N ILE A 102 1.09 25.27 -9.71
CA ILE A 102 1.99 24.39 -10.47
C ILE A 102 3.43 24.90 -10.38
N LYS A 103 3.65 26.20 -10.60
CA LYS A 103 4.98 26.81 -10.46
C LYS A 103 5.52 26.66 -9.03
N ALA A 104 4.69 26.84 -8.01
CA ALA A 104 5.09 26.71 -6.61
C ALA A 104 5.51 25.28 -6.23
N VAL A 105 4.72 24.27 -6.59
CA VAL A 105 5.10 22.85 -6.32
C VAL A 105 6.32 22.40 -7.12
N ALA A 106 6.50 22.93 -8.33
CA ALA A 106 7.67 22.66 -9.16
C ALA A 106 8.94 23.29 -8.58
N GLN A 107 8.87 24.53 -8.08
CA GLN A 107 9.97 25.19 -7.36
C GLN A 107 10.44 24.40 -6.14
N LYS A 108 9.53 23.73 -5.44
CA LYS A 108 9.85 22.86 -4.30
C LYS A 108 10.24 21.42 -4.70
N GLY A 109 10.26 21.09 -5.99
CA GLY A 109 10.60 19.75 -6.47
C GLY A 109 9.57 18.67 -6.12
N LEU A 110 8.37 19.06 -5.67
CA LEU A 110 7.30 18.15 -5.26
C LEU A 110 6.62 17.50 -6.46
N MET A 111 6.40 18.28 -7.52
CA MET A 111 5.86 17.82 -8.81
C MET A 111 6.72 18.36 -9.94
N THR A 112 7.22 17.48 -10.81
CA THR A 112 8.20 17.87 -11.83
C THR A 112 7.62 18.00 -13.23
N GLY A 113 6.39 17.55 -13.49
CA GLY A 113 5.90 17.42 -14.87
C GLY A 113 6.63 16.32 -15.66
N ASP A 114 6.40 16.31 -16.97
CA ASP A 114 7.00 15.38 -17.92
C ASP A 114 8.32 15.95 -18.45
N ASN A 115 9.43 15.28 -18.12
CA ASN A 115 10.78 15.70 -18.51
C ASN A 115 11.07 15.49 -20.01
N SER A 116 10.21 14.77 -20.74
CA SER A 116 10.40 14.51 -22.17
C SER A 116 9.66 15.50 -23.08
N THR A 117 8.68 16.24 -22.55
CA THR A 117 7.79 17.09 -23.35
C THR A 117 7.67 18.53 -22.87
N ASP A 118 8.40 18.95 -21.83
CA ASP A 118 8.26 20.26 -21.17
C ASP A 118 6.81 20.61 -20.82
N LYS A 119 6.02 19.59 -20.45
CA LYS A 119 4.61 19.73 -20.08
C LYS A 119 4.39 19.36 -18.61
N PHE A 120 3.48 20.06 -17.95
CA PHE A 120 3.04 19.67 -16.62
C PHE A 120 1.89 18.66 -16.67
N ARG A 121 1.05 18.76 -17.70
CA ARG A 121 -0.21 18.04 -17.92
C ARG A 121 -1.21 18.32 -16.80
N PRO A 122 -1.68 19.57 -16.63
CA PRO A 122 -2.50 19.97 -15.47
C PRO A 122 -3.89 19.32 -15.45
N ASP A 123 -4.44 18.98 -16.61
CA ASP A 123 -5.78 18.39 -16.76
C ASP A 123 -5.76 16.85 -16.77
N ASP A 124 -4.57 16.24 -16.89
CA ASP A 124 -4.43 14.79 -16.80
C ASP A 124 -4.74 14.32 -15.37
N THR A 125 -5.33 13.12 -15.28
CA THR A 125 -5.63 12.46 -14.01
C THR A 125 -4.36 11.97 -13.33
N LEU A 126 -4.33 12.02 -12.00
CA LEU A 126 -3.20 11.56 -11.19
C LEU A 126 -3.23 10.04 -11.00
N THR A 127 -2.11 9.36 -11.25
CA THR A 127 -1.97 7.94 -10.92
C THR A 127 -1.58 7.72 -9.45
N ARG A 128 -1.82 6.51 -8.93
CA ARG A 128 -1.40 6.12 -7.58
C ARG A 128 0.13 6.18 -7.39
N TYR A 129 0.92 5.93 -8.43
CA TYR A 129 2.38 6.11 -8.37
C TYR A 129 2.76 7.58 -8.20
N GLU A 130 2.18 8.47 -9.02
CA GLU A 130 2.44 9.91 -8.93
C GLU A 130 2.02 10.47 -7.56
N MET A 131 0.84 10.08 -7.07
CA MET A 131 0.38 10.43 -5.72
C MET A 131 1.37 10.01 -4.62
N ALA A 132 1.90 8.80 -4.69
CA ALA A 132 2.84 8.31 -3.68
C ALA A 132 4.09 9.18 -3.61
N VAL A 133 4.65 9.56 -4.76
CA VAL A 133 5.84 10.41 -4.82
C VAL A 133 5.55 11.80 -4.24
N ILE A 134 4.40 12.38 -4.60
CA ILE A 134 3.99 13.70 -4.13
C ILE A 134 3.84 13.70 -2.61
N LEU A 135 3.09 12.75 -2.05
CA LEU A 135 2.85 12.68 -0.61
C LEU A 135 4.13 12.33 0.16
N GLN A 136 4.97 11.43 -0.34
CA GLN A 136 6.25 11.14 0.30
C GLN A 136 7.10 12.41 0.42
N LYS A 137 7.24 13.17 -0.68
CA LYS A 137 8.05 14.39 -0.70
C LYS A 137 7.45 15.50 0.15
N ALA A 138 6.14 15.73 0.04
CA ALA A 138 5.46 16.83 0.75
C ALA A 138 5.52 16.66 2.28
N PHE A 139 5.49 15.42 2.76
CA PHE A 139 5.45 15.09 4.19
C PHE A 139 6.76 14.51 4.73
N HIS A 140 7.81 14.41 3.89
CA HIS A 140 9.10 13.81 4.24
C HIS A 140 8.98 12.42 4.88
N LEU A 141 8.09 11.59 4.33
CA LEU A 141 7.72 10.32 4.95
C LEU A 141 8.87 9.30 4.85
N PRO A 142 9.34 8.73 5.98
CA PRO A 142 10.43 7.77 5.98
C PRO A 142 9.98 6.42 5.40
N VAL A 143 10.92 5.68 4.81
CA VAL A 143 10.71 4.27 4.45
C VAL A 143 11.05 3.41 5.68
N LYS A 144 10.06 2.73 6.28
CA LYS A 144 10.28 1.89 7.48
C LYS A 144 10.35 0.38 7.18
N THR A 145 10.12 -0.04 5.94
CA THR A 145 10.19 -1.44 5.49
C THR A 145 10.71 -1.55 4.06
N ASN A 146 11.32 -2.69 3.73
CA ASN A 146 11.69 -3.05 2.36
C ASN A 146 10.60 -3.83 1.62
N ASP A 147 9.55 -4.23 2.33
CA ASP A 147 8.39 -4.94 1.79
C ASP A 147 7.78 -4.17 0.63
N LEU A 148 7.41 -4.90 -0.42
CA LEU A 148 6.96 -4.32 -1.67
C LEU A 148 5.76 -5.09 -2.22
N PHE A 149 4.73 -4.35 -2.63
CA PHE A 149 3.58 -4.92 -3.32
C PHE A 149 4.00 -5.63 -4.61
N TYR A 150 3.29 -6.70 -4.95
CA TYR A 150 3.67 -7.64 -6.00
C TYR A 150 3.69 -7.06 -7.41
N ASP A 151 2.86 -6.06 -7.66
CA ASP A 151 2.75 -5.36 -8.93
C ASP A 151 3.66 -4.12 -9.02
N VAL A 152 4.52 -3.89 -8.02
CA VAL A 152 5.50 -2.80 -8.03
C VAL A 152 6.89 -3.33 -8.37
N PRO A 153 7.49 -2.94 -9.50
CA PRO A 153 8.84 -3.36 -9.84
C PRO A 153 9.88 -2.82 -8.84
N ASN A 154 10.92 -3.61 -8.55
CA ASN A 154 11.98 -3.19 -7.61
C ASN A 154 12.71 -1.91 -8.05
N ASN A 155 12.84 -1.69 -9.37
CA ASN A 155 13.54 -0.53 -9.94
C ASN A 155 12.59 0.54 -10.50
N HIS A 156 11.34 0.56 -10.07
CA HIS A 156 10.39 1.59 -10.49
C HIS A 156 10.71 2.92 -9.79
N TRP A 157 10.52 4.04 -10.49
CA TRP A 157 10.84 5.38 -9.98
C TRP A 157 10.04 5.76 -8.73
N ALA A 158 8.87 5.14 -8.52
CA ALA A 158 8.02 5.34 -7.35
C ALA A 158 8.19 4.29 -6.25
N THR A 159 9.06 3.29 -6.40
CA THR A 159 9.16 2.15 -5.46
C THR A 159 9.33 2.58 -4.01
N ASN A 160 10.29 3.47 -3.73
CA ASN A 160 10.53 3.95 -2.38
C ASN A 160 9.36 4.79 -1.83
N SER A 161 8.63 5.48 -2.71
CA SER A 161 7.45 6.26 -2.33
C SER A 161 6.28 5.36 -1.97
N VAL A 162 6.09 4.27 -2.71
CA VAL A 162 5.09 3.25 -2.36
C VAL A 162 5.44 2.59 -1.02
N ARG A 163 6.70 2.19 -0.81
CA ARG A 163 7.16 1.65 0.49
C ARG A 163 6.93 2.65 1.63
N SER A 164 7.22 3.92 1.40
CA SER A 164 7.01 4.98 2.38
C SER A 164 5.54 5.11 2.75
N LEU A 165 4.63 5.22 1.78
CA LEU A 165 3.19 5.31 2.08
C LEU A 165 2.66 4.06 2.80
N TYR A 166 3.11 2.87 2.39
CA TYR A 166 2.72 1.61 3.03
C TYR A 166 3.19 1.56 4.49
N SER A 167 4.48 1.82 4.70
CA SER A 167 5.11 1.76 6.02
C SER A 167 4.73 2.88 6.98
N ASN A 168 3.97 3.87 6.51
CA ASN A 168 3.35 4.90 7.34
C ASN A 168 1.82 4.74 7.45
N GLY A 169 1.25 3.63 6.95
CA GLY A 169 -0.18 3.32 7.10
C GLY A 169 -1.11 4.16 6.21
N ILE A 170 -0.55 4.88 5.24
CA ILE A 170 -1.31 5.75 4.33
C ILE A 170 -2.06 4.90 3.30
N THR A 171 -1.44 3.83 2.81
CA THR A 171 -2.03 2.89 1.84
C THR A 171 -1.97 1.45 2.35
N LYS A 172 -3.00 0.66 2.00
CA LYS A 172 -3.01 -0.80 2.16
C LYS A 172 -2.97 -1.54 0.82
N GLY A 173 -2.78 -0.80 -0.28
CA GLY A 173 -2.94 -1.34 -1.63
C GLY A 173 -4.42 -1.52 -2.01
N ILE A 174 -4.66 -2.39 -3.00
CA ILE A 174 -5.99 -2.69 -3.56
C ILE A 174 -6.47 -4.11 -3.25
N GLY A 175 -5.76 -4.82 -2.37
CA GLY A 175 -5.97 -6.26 -2.09
C GLY A 175 -4.91 -7.14 -2.77
N ASP A 176 -4.84 -8.41 -2.37
CA ASP A 176 -3.92 -9.43 -2.90
C ASP A 176 -2.45 -8.98 -2.96
N TYR A 177 -2.01 -8.17 -1.98
CA TYR A 177 -0.69 -7.53 -1.96
C TYR A 177 -0.34 -6.77 -3.24
N LYS A 178 -1.32 -6.18 -3.92
CA LYS A 178 -1.14 -5.26 -5.05
C LYS A 178 -1.31 -3.80 -4.62
N TYR A 179 -0.53 -2.91 -5.21
CA TYR A 179 -0.61 -1.48 -5.00
C TYR A 179 -1.60 -0.79 -5.94
N GLY A 180 -1.69 -1.26 -7.19
CA GLY A 180 -2.48 -0.66 -8.26
C GLY A 180 -1.86 0.62 -8.83
N GLY A 181 -0.54 0.70 -8.97
CA GLY A 181 0.17 1.98 -9.18
C GLY A 181 -0.27 2.82 -10.38
N GLU A 182 -0.73 2.20 -11.47
CA GLU A 182 -1.23 2.88 -12.67
C GLU A 182 -2.69 3.32 -12.59
N MET A 183 -3.43 2.91 -11.55
CA MET A 183 -4.81 3.32 -11.39
C MET A 183 -4.91 4.82 -11.12
N ASN A 184 -5.92 5.45 -11.72
CA ASN A 184 -6.27 6.83 -11.40
C ASN A 184 -6.81 6.95 -9.98
N VAL A 185 -6.51 8.07 -9.34
CA VAL A 185 -6.95 8.38 -7.98
C VAL A 185 -8.19 9.25 -8.05
N THR A 186 -9.26 8.84 -7.37
CA THR A 186 -10.45 9.69 -7.22
C THR A 186 -10.24 10.79 -6.19
N ARG A 187 -11.03 11.86 -6.24
CA ARG A 187 -10.90 13.02 -5.34
C ARG A 187 -11.06 12.62 -3.88
N GLU A 188 -12.00 11.75 -3.56
CA GLU A 188 -12.23 11.26 -2.20
C GLU A 188 -11.13 10.31 -1.71
N GLN A 189 -10.53 9.52 -2.62
CA GLN A 189 -9.35 8.74 -2.32
C GLN A 189 -8.16 9.65 -2.01
N PHE A 190 -7.91 10.66 -2.84
CA PHE A 190 -6.82 11.62 -2.61
C PHE A 190 -6.99 12.36 -1.28
N ALA A 191 -8.20 12.83 -0.97
CA ALA A 191 -8.53 13.46 0.31
C ALA A 191 -8.17 12.53 1.49
N THR A 192 -8.51 11.25 1.39
CA THR A 192 -8.22 10.28 2.45
C THR A 192 -6.72 9.99 2.58
N PHE A 193 -5.98 9.89 1.47
CA PHE A 193 -4.52 9.72 1.52
C PHE A 193 -3.83 10.95 2.11
N MET A 194 -4.27 12.16 1.74
CA MET A 194 -3.79 13.42 2.29
C MET A 194 -4.07 13.51 3.80
N TYR A 195 -5.30 13.21 4.22
CA TYR A 195 -5.68 13.20 5.64
C TYR A 195 -4.81 12.24 6.45
N LYS A 196 -4.58 11.01 5.94
CA LYS A 196 -3.67 10.05 6.59
C LYS A 196 -2.24 10.54 6.64
N ALA A 197 -1.74 11.20 5.60
CA ALA A 197 -0.39 11.75 5.56
C ALA A 197 -0.19 12.86 6.61
N ILE A 198 -1.20 13.73 6.80
CA ILE A 198 -1.21 14.76 7.85
C ILE A 198 -1.20 14.13 9.24
N ASN A 199 -1.97 13.04 9.42
CA ASN A 199 -2.17 12.38 10.72
C ASN A 199 -1.33 11.11 10.88
N VAL A 200 -0.16 11.04 10.24
CA VAL A 200 0.72 9.87 10.33
C VAL A 200 1.14 9.62 11.77
N SER A 201 0.99 8.37 12.22
CA SER A 201 1.56 7.93 13.50
C SER A 201 3.04 7.55 13.30
N PRO A 202 3.98 8.14 14.07
CA PRO A 202 5.38 7.73 14.01
C PRO A 202 5.58 6.27 14.41
N TYR A 203 4.70 5.74 15.27
CA TYR A 203 4.74 4.37 15.79
C TYR A 203 3.95 3.35 14.95
N PHE A 204 3.44 3.73 13.77
CA PHE A 204 2.79 2.76 12.89
C PHE A 204 3.80 1.69 12.44
N ILE A 205 3.45 0.43 12.68
CA ILE A 205 4.20 -0.76 12.24
C ILE A 205 3.35 -1.42 11.15
N PRO A 206 3.83 -1.49 9.89
CA PRO A 206 3.10 -2.18 8.83
C PRO A 206 3.11 -3.69 9.06
N ASP A 207 2.04 -4.36 8.63
CA ASP A 207 2.07 -5.81 8.45
C ASP A 207 3.12 -6.18 7.39
N SER A 208 3.72 -7.35 7.51
CA SER A 208 4.68 -7.78 6.49
C SER A 208 3.95 -8.20 5.19
N ILE A 209 4.47 -7.77 4.04
CA ILE A 209 4.07 -8.30 2.74
C ILE A 209 4.84 -9.61 2.52
N PRO A 210 4.18 -10.78 2.44
CA PRO A 210 4.86 -12.04 2.24
C PRO A 210 5.65 -12.05 0.93
N ALA A 211 6.77 -12.77 0.86
CA ALA A 211 7.47 -12.98 -0.41
C ALA A 211 6.59 -13.73 -1.43
N LYS A 212 6.81 -13.49 -2.74
CA LYS A 212 6.11 -14.21 -3.81
C LYS A 212 6.47 -15.70 -3.78
N ASP A 213 5.52 -16.56 -4.12
CA ASP A 213 5.74 -18.01 -4.25
C ASP A 213 6.86 -18.34 -5.27
N GLU A 214 7.08 -17.49 -6.28
CA GLU A 214 8.18 -17.63 -7.24
C GLU A 214 9.57 -17.53 -6.60
N ASP A 215 9.75 -16.62 -5.63
CA ASP A 215 11.01 -16.51 -4.90
C ASP A 215 11.22 -17.72 -3.98
N LYS A 216 10.12 -18.29 -3.48
CA LYS A 216 10.12 -19.51 -2.67
C LYS A 216 10.44 -20.76 -3.49
N TYR A 217 10.13 -20.81 -4.79
CA TYR A 217 10.49 -21.95 -5.63
C TYR A 217 12.00 -22.17 -5.70
N LYS A 218 12.78 -21.10 -5.90
CA LYS A 218 14.25 -21.20 -5.94
C LYS A 218 14.84 -21.60 -4.59
N GLU A 219 14.30 -21.04 -3.50
CA GLU A 219 14.71 -21.41 -2.14
C GLU A 219 14.47 -22.91 -1.87
N ILE A 220 13.30 -23.42 -2.23
CA ILE A 220 12.93 -24.83 -2.06
C ILE A 220 13.74 -25.74 -2.99
N GLU A 221 13.97 -25.32 -4.24
CA GLU A 221 14.83 -26.06 -5.19
C GLU A 221 16.24 -26.24 -4.62
N ASN A 222 16.83 -25.19 -4.06
CA ASN A 222 18.13 -25.27 -3.40
C ASN A 222 18.09 -26.23 -2.20
N ILE A 223 17.06 -26.14 -1.34
CA ILE A 223 16.89 -27.06 -0.20
C ILE A 223 16.83 -28.51 -0.68
N LEU A 224 16.10 -28.81 -1.75
CA LEU A 224 15.97 -30.16 -2.31
C LEU A 224 17.32 -30.66 -2.82
N ILE A 225 18.02 -29.87 -3.64
CA ILE A 225 19.33 -30.24 -4.21
C ILE A 225 20.36 -30.46 -3.11
N ASP A 226 20.48 -29.52 -2.16
CA ASP A 226 21.42 -29.61 -1.03
C ASP A 226 21.11 -30.80 -0.11
N SER A 227 19.85 -31.23 -0.09
CA SER A 227 19.39 -32.43 0.64
C SER A 227 19.60 -33.73 -0.14
N GLY A 228 20.22 -33.69 -1.33
CA GLY A 228 20.51 -34.87 -2.15
C GLY A 228 19.35 -35.35 -3.02
N PHE A 229 18.29 -34.55 -3.18
CA PHE A 229 17.25 -34.84 -4.16
C PHE A 229 17.80 -34.59 -5.56
N PHE A 230 17.37 -35.40 -6.52
CA PHE A 230 17.69 -35.21 -7.93
C PHE A 230 16.42 -34.97 -8.73
N LYS A 231 16.52 -34.11 -9.75
CA LYS A 231 15.39 -33.78 -10.62
C LYS A 231 15.18 -34.89 -11.65
N ARG A 232 13.95 -35.34 -11.83
CA ARG A 232 13.52 -36.24 -12.90
C ARG A 232 12.19 -35.74 -13.45
N SER A 233 12.20 -35.32 -14.71
CA SER A 233 11.04 -34.66 -15.35
C SER A 233 10.58 -33.44 -14.53
N SER A 234 9.32 -33.42 -14.06
CA SER A 234 8.72 -32.34 -13.27
C SER A 234 8.88 -32.50 -11.75
N GLU A 235 9.59 -33.52 -11.28
CA GLU A 235 9.64 -33.91 -9.88
C GLU A 235 11.08 -33.92 -9.33
N TYR A 236 11.23 -33.65 -8.04
CA TYR A 236 12.47 -33.89 -7.29
C TYR A 236 12.30 -35.14 -6.46
N ILE A 237 13.24 -36.07 -6.60
CA ILE A 237 13.15 -37.41 -6.01
C ILE A 237 14.29 -37.59 -5.02
N TYR A 238 13.96 -38.06 -3.83
CA TYR A 238 14.94 -38.60 -2.89
C TYR A 238 14.92 -40.11 -2.93
N ASN A 239 16.10 -40.70 -3.10
CA ASN A 239 16.32 -42.14 -3.08
C ASN A 239 17.60 -42.43 -2.28
N LYS A 240 17.52 -43.30 -1.28
CA LYS A 240 18.67 -43.67 -0.43
C LYS A 240 19.85 -44.23 -1.24
N ASN A 241 19.59 -44.86 -2.38
CA ASN A 241 20.59 -45.48 -3.25
C ASN A 241 21.03 -44.52 -4.38
N GLY A 242 20.62 -43.25 -4.32
CA GLY A 242 20.92 -42.25 -5.34
C GLY A 242 20.05 -42.36 -6.59
N LYS A 243 20.45 -41.61 -7.63
CA LYS A 243 19.65 -41.33 -8.83
C LYS A 243 19.21 -42.56 -9.64
N ASP A 244 19.94 -43.66 -9.52
CA ASP A 244 19.72 -44.90 -10.28
C ASP A 244 18.97 -45.96 -9.46
N GLY A 245 18.63 -45.66 -8.21
CA GLY A 245 17.86 -46.55 -7.34
C GLY A 245 16.38 -46.62 -7.69
N TYR A 246 15.73 -47.73 -7.29
CA TYR A 246 14.29 -47.93 -7.44
C TYR A 246 13.49 -47.62 -6.15
N ASP A 247 14.16 -47.59 -4.99
CA ASP A 247 13.57 -47.31 -3.66
C ASP A 247 13.36 -45.81 -3.41
N ASN A 248 12.50 -45.17 -4.19
CA ASN A 248 12.21 -43.74 -4.01
C ASN A 248 11.42 -43.52 -2.71
N MET A 249 11.91 -42.60 -1.89
CA MET A 249 11.42 -42.36 -0.53
C MET A 249 10.57 -41.10 -0.44
N MET A 250 10.84 -40.12 -1.31
CA MET A 250 10.09 -38.88 -1.37
C MET A 250 10.10 -38.29 -2.78
N TYR A 251 8.96 -37.72 -3.17
CA TYR A 251 8.79 -36.94 -4.37
C TYR A 251 8.31 -35.53 -3.99
N PHE A 252 8.86 -34.51 -4.63
CA PHE A 252 8.46 -33.12 -4.45
C PHE A 252 8.18 -32.45 -5.79
N ASN A 253 7.00 -31.85 -5.92
CA ASN A 253 6.54 -31.22 -7.15
C ASN A 253 6.11 -29.77 -6.93
N PHE A 254 6.44 -28.94 -7.91
CA PHE A 254 5.90 -27.59 -8.06
C PHE A 254 4.70 -27.61 -9.02
N SER A 255 3.66 -26.85 -8.72
CA SER A 255 2.50 -26.64 -9.60
C SER A 255 2.15 -25.17 -9.66
N SER A 256 1.65 -24.73 -10.81
CA SER A 256 1.07 -23.40 -10.97
C SER A 256 -0.42 -23.34 -10.59
N SER A 257 -1.02 -24.45 -10.16
CA SER A 257 -2.44 -24.51 -9.75
C SER A 257 -2.64 -23.98 -8.32
N ASP A 258 -3.79 -23.35 -8.09
CA ASP A 258 -4.15 -22.83 -6.76
C ASP A 258 -4.44 -23.96 -5.76
N ASP A 259 -4.97 -25.08 -6.24
CA ASP A 259 -5.32 -26.25 -5.43
C ASP A 259 -4.11 -26.99 -4.84
N SER A 260 -2.96 -26.98 -5.52
CA SER A 260 -1.77 -27.68 -5.02
C SER A 260 -0.45 -27.12 -5.57
N ALA A 261 -0.11 -25.87 -5.22
CA ALA A 261 1.13 -25.21 -5.63
C ALA A 261 2.40 -26.02 -5.28
N TYR A 262 2.39 -26.72 -4.16
CA TYR A 262 3.47 -27.60 -3.73
C TYR A 262 2.89 -28.96 -3.36
N ARG A 263 3.56 -30.03 -3.77
CA ARG A 263 3.15 -31.38 -3.41
C ARG A 263 4.33 -32.22 -2.95
N MET A 264 4.16 -32.85 -1.79
CA MET A 264 5.06 -33.84 -1.24
C MET A 264 4.37 -35.20 -1.25
N TYR A 265 5.04 -36.22 -1.78
CA TYR A 265 4.66 -37.62 -1.57
C TYR A 265 5.79 -38.31 -0.82
N ILE A 266 5.49 -38.81 0.37
CA ILE A 266 6.44 -39.47 1.26
C ILE A 266 6.03 -40.94 1.38
N THR A 267 6.92 -41.84 0.97
CA THR A 267 6.71 -43.30 0.95
C THR A 267 7.52 -44.00 2.04
N SER A 268 8.35 -43.26 2.78
CA SER A 268 9.24 -43.80 3.81
C SER A 268 9.21 -42.97 5.09
N ASP A 269 9.29 -43.65 6.23
CA ASP A 269 9.41 -43.03 7.56
C ASP A 269 10.88 -42.84 8.00
N ASP A 270 11.84 -43.10 7.10
CA ASP A 270 13.27 -42.97 7.39
C ASP A 270 13.63 -41.57 7.92
N PRO A 271 14.37 -41.48 9.04
CA PRO A 271 14.78 -40.20 9.62
C PRO A 271 15.57 -39.28 8.69
N VAL A 272 16.18 -39.80 7.62
CA VAL A 272 16.95 -38.99 6.65
C VAL A 272 16.10 -37.90 6.00
N LEU A 273 14.78 -38.11 5.89
CA LEU A 273 13.85 -37.12 5.33
C LEU A 273 13.43 -36.04 6.33
N ASN A 274 13.78 -36.16 7.61
CA ASN A 274 13.29 -35.24 8.65
C ASN A 274 13.73 -33.79 8.40
N GLU A 275 15.02 -33.57 8.19
CA GLU A 275 15.58 -32.23 8.01
C GLU A 275 15.13 -31.58 6.68
N PRO A 276 15.16 -32.27 5.53
CA PRO A 276 14.64 -31.72 4.27
C PRO A 276 13.17 -31.31 4.39
N VAL A 277 12.32 -32.16 4.97
CA VAL A 277 10.90 -31.85 5.15
C VAL A 277 10.72 -30.63 6.06
N LYS A 278 11.43 -30.54 7.19
CA LYS A 278 11.35 -29.37 8.08
C LYS A 278 11.77 -28.08 7.38
N LYS A 279 12.88 -28.08 6.64
CA LYS A 279 13.34 -26.90 5.89
C LYS A 279 12.30 -26.43 4.88
N ILE A 280 11.76 -27.35 4.08
CA ILE A 280 10.68 -27.05 3.13
C ILE A 280 9.45 -26.46 3.83
N LEU A 281 9.02 -27.06 4.94
CA LEU A 281 7.86 -26.59 5.69
C LEU A 281 8.11 -25.23 6.34
N ASN A 282 9.30 -24.96 6.88
CA ASN A 282 9.67 -23.64 7.42
C ASN A 282 9.63 -22.56 6.34
N THR A 283 10.06 -22.89 5.12
CA THR A 283 10.01 -21.98 3.98
C THR A 283 8.57 -21.70 3.54
N LEU A 284 7.70 -22.72 3.54
CA LEU A 284 6.31 -22.62 3.04
C LEU A 284 5.29 -22.11 4.06
N LEU A 285 5.50 -22.43 5.34
CA LEU A 285 4.60 -22.19 6.47
C LEU A 285 5.39 -21.66 7.68
N PRO A 286 5.99 -20.46 7.60
CA PRO A 286 6.90 -19.96 8.63
C PRO A 286 6.29 -19.85 10.03
N THR A 287 4.96 -19.78 10.17
CA THR A 287 4.30 -19.71 11.50
C THR A 287 3.64 -21.01 11.94
N LYS A 288 3.53 -22.00 11.04
CA LYS A 288 2.80 -23.27 11.27
C LYS A 288 3.57 -24.52 10.85
N SER A 289 4.86 -24.41 10.54
CA SER A 289 5.69 -25.52 10.07
C SER A 289 5.75 -26.68 11.06
N ASP A 290 6.04 -26.42 12.33
CA ASP A 290 6.12 -27.45 13.39
C ASP A 290 4.77 -28.16 13.59
N TYR A 291 3.68 -27.39 13.51
CA TYR A 291 2.34 -27.94 13.61
C TYR A 291 2.05 -28.93 12.47
N LEU A 292 2.35 -28.56 11.22
CA LEU A 292 2.17 -29.45 10.09
C LEU A 292 3.14 -30.66 10.13
N TYR A 293 4.39 -30.43 10.52
CA TYR A 293 5.39 -31.50 10.65
C TYR A 293 4.94 -32.57 11.65
N ASN A 294 4.37 -32.16 12.79
CA ASN A 294 3.84 -33.09 13.78
C ASN A 294 2.65 -33.90 13.25
N ILE A 295 1.78 -33.30 12.43
CA ILE A 295 0.68 -34.02 11.78
C ILE A 295 1.21 -35.04 10.75
N ILE A 296 2.25 -34.66 10.00
CA ILE A 296 2.92 -35.54 9.03
C ILE A 296 3.52 -36.76 9.72
N LYS A 297 4.17 -36.58 10.88
CA LYS A 297 4.81 -37.67 11.64
C LYS A 297 3.82 -38.51 12.44
N ASN A 298 2.75 -37.92 12.95
CA ASN A 298 1.76 -38.59 13.79
C ASN A 298 0.33 -38.39 13.25
N PRO A 299 0.01 -38.96 12.09
CA PRO A 299 -1.28 -38.75 11.45
C PRO A 299 -2.41 -39.44 12.24
N THR A 300 -3.41 -38.65 12.62
CA THR A 300 -4.59 -39.11 13.39
C THR A 300 -5.82 -39.38 12.52
N ALA A 301 -5.74 -39.11 11.22
CA ALA A 301 -6.81 -39.33 10.24
C ALA A 301 -6.24 -39.76 8.89
N SER A 302 -7.03 -40.49 8.09
CA SER A 302 -6.68 -40.89 6.71
C SER A 302 -6.66 -39.71 5.74
N SER A 303 -7.41 -38.64 6.03
CA SER A 303 -7.30 -37.38 5.33
C SER A 303 -7.64 -36.20 6.24
N ARG A 304 -7.02 -35.05 5.98
CA ARG A 304 -7.26 -33.79 6.67
C ARG A 304 -7.06 -32.62 5.71
N THR A 305 -8.00 -31.69 5.66
CA THR A 305 -7.82 -30.38 5.02
C THR A 305 -7.83 -29.31 6.10
N ILE A 306 -6.83 -28.44 6.11
CA ILE A 306 -6.64 -27.36 7.08
C ILE A 306 -6.09 -26.12 6.38
N GLU A 307 -6.39 -24.94 6.89
CA GLU A 307 -5.79 -23.69 6.41
C GLU A 307 -4.61 -23.33 7.34
N LEU A 308 -3.41 -23.17 6.77
CA LEU A 308 -2.17 -22.84 7.49
C LEU A 308 -1.43 -21.73 6.74
N ASP A 309 -1.08 -20.65 7.42
CA ASP A 309 -0.41 -19.47 6.84
C ASP A 309 -1.09 -18.95 5.56
N GLY A 310 -2.42 -19.01 5.50
CA GLY A 310 -3.21 -18.61 4.32
C GLY A 310 -3.16 -19.62 3.17
N ARG A 311 -2.62 -20.83 3.38
CA ARG A 311 -2.65 -21.91 2.40
C ARG A 311 -3.64 -22.97 2.81
N LYS A 312 -4.43 -23.43 1.83
CA LYS A 312 -5.14 -24.70 1.94
C LYS A 312 -4.11 -25.83 1.94
N VAL A 313 -4.03 -26.57 3.01
CA VAL A 313 -3.16 -27.74 3.16
C VAL A 313 -4.03 -28.98 3.22
N GLU A 314 -3.83 -29.88 2.26
CA GLU A 314 -4.49 -31.18 2.21
C GLU A 314 -3.47 -32.29 2.49
N ILE A 315 -3.80 -33.15 3.45
CA ILE A 315 -3.01 -34.29 3.85
C ILE A 315 -3.86 -35.53 3.58
N LYS A 316 -3.31 -36.52 2.88
CA LYS A 316 -3.95 -37.81 2.64
C LYS A 316 -2.95 -38.92 2.91
N ARG A 317 -3.39 -39.95 3.62
CA ARG A 317 -2.59 -41.12 3.97
C ARG A 317 -3.24 -42.37 3.41
N GLY A 318 -2.55 -43.00 2.46
CA GLY A 318 -2.85 -44.32 1.91
C GLY A 318 -1.64 -45.23 2.07
N SER A 319 -1.24 -45.90 0.99
CA SER A 319 0.06 -46.60 0.91
C SER A 319 1.27 -45.65 0.96
N SER A 320 1.04 -44.36 0.72
CA SER A 320 1.98 -43.27 0.89
C SER A 320 1.28 -42.07 1.55
N LEU A 321 2.07 -41.15 2.11
CA LEU A 321 1.58 -39.87 2.63
C LEU A 321 1.71 -38.80 1.54
N SER A 322 0.60 -38.16 1.17
CA SER A 322 0.63 -36.99 0.31
C SER A 322 0.28 -35.73 1.09
N VAL A 323 1.06 -34.67 0.92
CA VAL A 323 0.80 -33.34 1.45
C VAL A 323 0.76 -32.37 0.28
N SER A 324 -0.39 -31.75 0.04
CA SER A 324 -0.57 -30.70 -0.95
C SER A 324 -0.75 -29.37 -0.25
N LEU A 325 0.04 -28.37 -0.60
CA LEU A 325 -0.10 -27.00 -0.15
C LEU A 325 -0.53 -26.18 -1.35
N GLY A 326 -1.72 -25.58 -1.28
CA GLY A 326 -2.20 -24.65 -2.28
C GLY A 326 -1.35 -23.39 -2.35
N LYS A 327 -1.64 -22.56 -3.36
CA LYS A 327 -1.12 -21.19 -3.33
C LYS A 327 -1.60 -20.52 -2.05
N ARG A 328 -0.77 -19.61 -1.55
CA ARG A 328 -1.20 -18.76 -0.46
C ARG A 328 -2.37 -17.93 -0.99
N LYS A 329 -3.56 -18.11 -0.40
CA LYS A 329 -4.68 -17.20 -0.60
C LYS A 329 -4.26 -15.89 0.04
N TYR A 330 -4.19 -14.87 -0.80
CA TYR A 330 -3.67 -13.57 -0.45
C TYR A 330 -4.77 -12.68 0.10
#